data_AF-A0A956CL14-F1
#
_entry.id   AF-A0A956CL14-F1
#
_cell.length_a   1.000
_cell.length_b   1.000
_cell.length_c   1.000
_cell.angle_alpha   90.00
_cell.angle_beta   90.00
_cell.angle_gamma   90.00
#
_symmetry.space_group_name_H-M   'P 1'
#
loop_
_entity.id
_entity.type
_entity.pdbx_description
1 polymer ?
#
loop_
_entity_poly.entity_id
_entity_poly.type
_entity_poly.pdbx_seq_one_letter_code
_entity_poly.pdbx_strand_id
1 'polypeptide(L)'
;MQILTRIPRTSLFTWTLLALVAASGCRVNENDIEQWKGTIKGPTKMVAVMTSTKYPVELKTRAALALVEMDRGDVDGIDELTHAIQRLDAPARAEIISGLADGLESLMRGGEAAAQSDGNAATDLQVRAKDAMFSLIDLADGPTHDRFVKAVIDWYSVDFNGRNLAGRTSAEQVIDKLGTAAAARLVDSMNAKIPPAALVKLAELIGKKGDTETKKRGGDRIVAIEREMEGKEFLDWFKAKIRQQAEEAKRQCDDKCLTQAAELNRENYLAGGAITAMKHLGSVEAVQARLLEIAANPSKTDAMVARRTAALQALEGKVKEKHLSTLLKLALDSSVPAGVRDYAFDRVADVGSKKAIDPMWPLVANGDDKEQRVRWRAGELVLSIGGSDVLPTFFAKLPGGNTKYEPEELDGYATRMGDMTPPPRTVALEKLKSSAWYERVIALRFLEKRGLKEDLGAMKALSSDNAAVNGKAWKNFEWKTVGDVAKDSVEVAEGRLAAGSS
;
A
#
# COMPACT_ATOMS: atom_id res chain seq x y z
N MET A 1 -33.16 -91.37 -23.41
CA MET A 1 -31.93 -90.97 -24.11
C MET A 1 -32.29 -90.78 -25.58
N GLN A 2 -31.79 -89.72 -26.21
CA GLN A 2 -32.45 -88.88 -27.23
C GLN A 2 -32.90 -89.59 -28.52
N ILE A 3 -34.09 -89.20 -28.99
CA ILE A 3 -34.66 -89.53 -30.30
C ILE A 3 -34.27 -88.44 -31.29
N LEU A 4 -33.68 -88.85 -32.41
CA LEU A 4 -33.43 -88.09 -33.64
C LEU A 4 -34.73 -87.89 -34.43
N THR A 5 -34.92 -86.73 -35.07
CA THR A 5 -35.56 -86.63 -36.41
C THR A 5 -35.17 -85.32 -37.12
N ARG A 6 -35.24 -85.37 -38.45
CA ARG A 6 -34.57 -84.60 -39.51
C ARG A 6 -35.49 -83.56 -40.20
N ILE A 7 -34.94 -82.40 -40.60
CA ILE A 7 -35.04 -81.69 -41.93
C ILE A 7 -36.44 -81.08 -42.33
N PRO A 8 -36.66 -80.10 -43.28
CA PRO A 8 -35.88 -79.00 -43.93
C PRO A 8 -36.55 -77.58 -43.98
N ARG A 9 -35.76 -76.61 -44.49
CA ARG A 9 -36.00 -75.42 -45.36
C ARG A 9 -37.41 -74.86 -45.74
N THR A 10 -37.37 -73.53 -45.96
CA THR A 10 -38.13 -72.62 -46.89
C THR A 10 -39.51 -72.08 -46.51
N SER A 11 -39.63 -70.74 -46.37
CA SER A 11 -40.35 -69.88 -47.34
C SER A 11 -40.37 -68.39 -46.93
N LEU A 12 -40.21 -67.54 -47.95
CA LEU A 12 -40.27 -66.08 -47.94
C LEU A 12 -41.62 -65.55 -47.44
N PHE A 13 -41.62 -64.42 -46.73
CA PHE A 13 -42.69 -63.42 -46.82
C PHE A 13 -42.13 -62.02 -46.60
N THR A 14 -42.01 -61.28 -47.70
CA THR A 14 -41.75 -59.83 -47.77
C THR A 14 -42.98 -59.04 -47.33
N TRP A 15 -42.85 -58.24 -46.28
CA TRP A 15 -43.78 -57.14 -45.96
C TRP A 15 -43.05 -55.81 -46.16
N THR A 16 -43.41 -55.10 -47.23
CA THR A 16 -42.94 -53.73 -47.50
C THR A 16 -43.86 -52.77 -46.75
N LEU A 17 -43.46 -52.33 -45.54
CA LEU A 17 -44.13 -51.23 -44.84
C LEU A 17 -43.44 -49.92 -45.22
N LEU A 18 -44.11 -49.09 -46.02
CA LEU A 18 -43.69 -47.74 -46.38
C LEU A 18 -43.92 -46.82 -45.16
N ALA A 19 -42.91 -46.66 -44.31
CA ALA A 19 -42.90 -45.66 -43.24
C ALA A 19 -42.37 -44.34 -43.79
N LEU A 20 -43.28 -43.39 -44.03
CA LEU A 20 -42.93 -41.98 -44.20
C LEU A 20 -42.39 -41.46 -42.86
N VAL A 21 -41.07 -41.45 -42.69
CA VAL A 21 -40.40 -40.77 -41.58
C VAL A 21 -40.35 -39.29 -41.92
N ALA A 22 -41.17 -38.49 -41.23
CA ALA A 22 -41.03 -37.05 -41.19
C ALA A 22 -39.68 -36.70 -40.55
N ALA A 23 -38.74 -36.21 -41.36
CA ALA A 23 -37.47 -35.68 -40.91
C ALA A 23 -37.67 -34.30 -40.26
N SER A 24 -38.05 -34.26 -39.00
CA SER A 24 -37.80 -33.10 -38.13
C SER A 24 -36.30 -33.03 -37.86
N GLY A 25 -35.57 -32.31 -38.71
CA GLY A 25 -34.15 -32.02 -38.48
C GLY A 25 -33.98 -31.36 -37.11
N CYS A 26 -33.19 -31.96 -36.23
CA CYS A 26 -32.86 -31.48 -34.89
C CYS A 26 -32.21 -30.10 -34.95
N ARG A 27 -33.02 -29.03 -34.89
CA ARG A 27 -32.53 -27.66 -34.76
C ARG A 27 -32.10 -27.45 -33.32
N VAL A 28 -30.80 -27.20 -33.12
CA VAL A 28 -30.22 -26.85 -31.81
C VAL A 28 -30.98 -25.65 -31.24
N ASN A 29 -31.39 -25.75 -29.99
CA ASN A 29 -32.09 -24.72 -29.23
C ASN A 29 -31.45 -24.50 -27.85
N GLU A 30 -32.01 -23.62 -27.03
CA GLU A 30 -31.47 -23.26 -25.71
C GLU A 30 -31.40 -24.46 -24.75
N ASN A 31 -32.38 -25.36 -24.78
CA ASN A 31 -32.36 -26.55 -23.92
C ASN A 31 -31.19 -27.48 -24.25
N ASP A 32 -30.78 -27.56 -25.52
CA ASP A 32 -29.60 -28.32 -25.92
C ASP A 32 -28.33 -27.72 -25.30
N ILE A 33 -28.21 -26.38 -25.31
CA ILE A 33 -27.08 -25.66 -24.71
C ILE A 33 -27.02 -25.92 -23.20
N GLU A 34 -28.16 -25.87 -22.51
CA GLU A 34 -28.24 -26.15 -21.08
C GLU A 34 -27.74 -27.56 -20.75
N GLN A 35 -28.20 -28.57 -21.51
CA GLN A 35 -27.77 -29.94 -21.33
C GLN A 35 -26.27 -30.12 -21.58
N TRP A 36 -25.70 -29.37 -22.52
CA TRP A 36 -24.30 -29.52 -22.90
C TRP A 36 -23.31 -29.04 -21.85
N LYS A 37 -23.67 -28.09 -20.96
CA LYS A 37 -22.78 -27.59 -19.89
C LYS A 37 -22.12 -28.69 -19.07
N GLY A 38 -22.85 -29.77 -18.79
CA GLY A 38 -22.36 -30.93 -18.01
C GLY A 38 -21.70 -32.03 -18.82
N THR A 39 -21.57 -31.91 -20.15
CA THR A 39 -21.10 -33.01 -21.02
C THR A 39 -19.67 -32.81 -21.49
N ILE A 40 -18.91 -33.89 -21.64
CA ILE A 40 -17.51 -33.86 -22.10
C ILE A 40 -17.35 -33.06 -23.39
N LYS A 41 -18.21 -33.30 -24.40
CA LYS A 41 -18.19 -32.61 -25.70
C LYS A 41 -18.93 -31.27 -25.72
N GLY A 42 -19.50 -30.85 -24.58
CA GLY A 42 -20.30 -29.63 -24.46
C GLY A 42 -19.58 -28.36 -24.91
N PRO A 43 -18.36 -28.06 -24.40
CA PRO A 43 -17.59 -26.89 -24.80
C PRO A 43 -17.44 -26.77 -26.31
N THR A 44 -17.00 -27.84 -26.97
CA THR A 44 -16.80 -27.87 -28.43
C THR A 44 -18.11 -27.60 -29.18
N LYS A 45 -19.24 -28.14 -28.69
CA LYS A 45 -20.56 -27.89 -29.30
C LYS A 45 -21.01 -26.44 -29.10
N MET A 46 -20.82 -25.86 -27.92
CA MET A 46 -21.16 -24.47 -27.63
C MET A 46 -20.31 -23.50 -28.48
N VAL A 47 -19.01 -23.75 -28.59
CA VAL A 47 -18.11 -23.02 -29.51
C VAL A 47 -18.57 -23.13 -30.96
N ALA A 48 -19.00 -24.33 -31.41
CA ALA A 48 -19.51 -24.53 -32.76
C ALA A 48 -20.83 -23.77 -33.02
N VAL A 49 -21.72 -23.65 -32.03
CA VAL A 49 -22.92 -22.81 -32.14
C VAL A 49 -22.54 -21.33 -32.23
N MET A 50 -21.68 -20.87 -31.31
CA MET A 50 -21.26 -19.47 -31.22
C MET A 50 -20.57 -18.97 -32.50
N THR A 51 -19.76 -19.82 -33.14
CA THR A 51 -18.97 -19.44 -34.33
C THR A 51 -19.67 -19.69 -35.66
N SER A 52 -20.81 -20.38 -35.66
CA SER A 52 -21.54 -20.70 -36.88
C SER A 52 -22.36 -19.52 -37.40
N THR A 53 -22.38 -19.33 -38.71
CA THR A 53 -23.24 -18.33 -39.38
C THR A 53 -24.71 -18.77 -39.48
N LYS A 54 -25.04 -20.02 -39.14
CA LYS A 54 -26.38 -20.61 -39.31
C LYS A 54 -27.35 -20.30 -38.17
N TYR A 55 -26.84 -19.89 -37.00
CA TYR A 55 -27.66 -19.65 -35.81
C TYR A 55 -27.94 -18.16 -35.62
N PRO A 56 -29.10 -17.81 -35.03
CA PRO A 56 -29.41 -16.42 -34.69
C PRO A 56 -28.50 -15.95 -33.54
N VAL A 57 -28.27 -14.64 -33.44
CA VAL A 57 -27.33 -14.05 -32.48
C VAL A 57 -27.67 -14.41 -31.04
N GLU A 58 -28.95 -14.49 -30.70
CA GLU A 58 -29.44 -14.81 -29.35
C GLU A 58 -28.96 -16.20 -28.91
N LEU A 59 -29.01 -17.18 -29.82
CA LEU A 59 -28.54 -18.54 -29.54
C LEU A 59 -27.02 -18.61 -29.44
N LYS A 60 -26.29 -17.79 -30.22
CA LYS A 60 -24.82 -17.67 -30.12
C LYS A 60 -24.42 -17.08 -28.77
N THR A 61 -25.11 -16.02 -28.35
CA THR A 61 -24.91 -15.36 -27.06
C THR A 61 -25.25 -16.30 -25.90
N ARG A 62 -26.32 -17.09 -25.98
CA ARG A 62 -26.62 -18.10 -24.96
C ARG A 62 -25.53 -19.17 -24.88
N ALA A 63 -25.01 -19.64 -26.01
CA ALA A 63 -23.90 -20.60 -26.05
C ALA A 63 -22.62 -20.01 -25.41
N ALA A 64 -22.35 -18.72 -25.66
CA ALA A 64 -21.23 -17.99 -25.07
C ALA A 64 -21.39 -17.83 -23.54
N LEU A 65 -22.58 -17.45 -23.05
CA LEU A 65 -22.85 -17.40 -21.60
C LEU A 65 -22.74 -18.77 -20.94
N ALA A 66 -23.20 -19.83 -21.61
CA ALA A 66 -23.12 -21.19 -21.09
C ALA A 66 -21.67 -21.67 -20.90
N LEU A 67 -20.72 -21.20 -21.72
CA LEU A 67 -19.29 -21.43 -21.49
C LEU A 67 -18.80 -20.78 -20.19
N VAL A 68 -19.30 -19.59 -19.84
CA VAL A 68 -18.95 -18.91 -18.59
C VAL A 68 -19.59 -19.60 -17.38
N GLU A 69 -20.84 -20.04 -17.51
CA GLU A 69 -21.59 -20.74 -16.46
C GLU A 69 -21.02 -22.12 -16.14
N MET A 70 -20.30 -22.74 -17.07
CA MET A 70 -19.75 -24.08 -16.93
C MET A 70 -18.72 -24.19 -15.81
N ASP A 71 -19.01 -25.03 -14.82
CA ASP A 71 -18.12 -25.33 -13.71
C ASP A 71 -17.47 -26.71 -13.90
N ARG A 72 -16.25 -26.72 -14.45
CA ARG A 72 -15.53 -27.95 -14.79
C ARG A 72 -14.04 -27.80 -14.50
N GLY A 73 -13.43 -28.90 -14.04
CA GLY A 73 -11.99 -28.94 -13.75
C GLY A 73 -11.12 -29.34 -14.94
N ASP A 74 -11.69 -29.90 -16.01
CA ASP A 74 -10.94 -30.42 -17.16
C ASP A 74 -10.89 -29.45 -18.36
N VAL A 75 -11.82 -28.50 -18.44
CA VAL A 75 -11.87 -27.48 -19.49
C VAL A 75 -12.23 -26.14 -18.90
N ASP A 76 -11.46 -25.12 -19.29
CA ASP A 76 -11.67 -23.74 -18.89
C ASP A 76 -12.63 -23.03 -19.84
N GLY A 77 -13.85 -22.75 -19.37
CA GLY A 77 -14.88 -22.11 -20.18
C GLY A 77 -14.54 -20.68 -20.63
N ILE A 78 -13.78 -19.93 -19.85
CA ILE A 78 -13.38 -18.54 -20.20
C ILE A 78 -12.33 -18.57 -21.32
N ASP A 79 -11.42 -19.54 -21.30
CA ASP A 79 -10.41 -19.70 -22.35
C ASP A 79 -11.08 -20.14 -23.66
N GLU A 80 -12.01 -21.10 -23.60
CA GLU A 80 -12.79 -21.52 -24.78
C GLU A 80 -13.59 -20.35 -25.38
N LEU A 81 -14.25 -19.55 -24.53
CA LEU A 81 -14.95 -18.33 -24.96
C LEU A 81 -13.99 -17.35 -25.65
N THR A 82 -12.90 -17.00 -24.98
CA THR A 82 -11.95 -15.98 -25.46
C THR A 82 -11.32 -16.40 -26.78
N HIS A 83 -10.84 -17.65 -26.87
CA HIS A 83 -10.26 -18.19 -28.11
C HIS A 83 -11.25 -18.22 -29.26
N ALA A 84 -12.52 -18.56 -29.01
CA ALA A 84 -13.51 -18.63 -30.06
C ALA A 84 -13.98 -17.23 -30.51
N ILE A 85 -14.08 -16.26 -29.60
CA ILE A 85 -14.37 -14.85 -29.94
C ILE A 85 -13.27 -14.24 -30.82
N GLN A 86 -12.00 -14.52 -30.52
CA GLN A 86 -10.86 -14.01 -31.30
C GLN A 86 -10.83 -14.51 -32.76
N ARG A 87 -11.47 -15.64 -33.06
CA ARG A 87 -11.55 -16.22 -34.42
C ARG A 87 -12.66 -15.62 -35.26
N LEU A 88 -13.60 -14.88 -34.66
CA LEU A 88 -14.67 -14.21 -35.39
C LEU A 88 -14.14 -12.99 -36.14
N ASP A 89 -14.82 -12.62 -37.22
CA ASP A 89 -14.60 -11.31 -37.85
C ASP A 89 -15.05 -10.17 -36.93
N ALA A 90 -14.64 -8.93 -37.24
CA ALA A 90 -14.92 -7.79 -36.37
C ALA A 90 -16.42 -7.53 -36.15
N PRO A 91 -17.29 -7.57 -37.19
CA PRO A 91 -18.73 -7.38 -37.00
C PRO A 91 -19.37 -8.45 -36.10
N ALA A 92 -19.13 -9.75 -36.38
CA ALA A 92 -19.73 -10.82 -35.58
C ALA A 92 -19.18 -10.84 -34.15
N ARG A 93 -17.90 -10.50 -33.97
CA ARG A 93 -17.28 -10.34 -32.65
C ARG A 93 -17.98 -9.25 -31.84
N ALA A 94 -18.16 -8.05 -32.42
CA ALA A 94 -18.82 -6.95 -31.74
C ALA A 94 -20.26 -7.29 -31.37
N GLU A 95 -21.00 -7.93 -32.29
CA GLU A 95 -22.39 -8.34 -32.07
C GLU A 95 -22.53 -9.32 -30.89
N ILE A 96 -21.67 -10.35 -30.83
CA ILE A 96 -21.71 -11.33 -29.73
C ILE A 96 -21.24 -10.72 -28.41
N ILE A 97 -20.17 -9.93 -28.40
CA ILE A 97 -19.67 -9.28 -27.16
C ILE A 97 -20.72 -8.31 -26.61
N SER A 98 -21.38 -7.52 -27.46
CA SER A 98 -22.48 -6.66 -27.05
C SER A 98 -23.66 -7.47 -26.50
N GLY A 99 -24.01 -8.60 -27.14
CA GLY A 99 -25.08 -9.47 -26.67
C GLY A 99 -24.81 -10.10 -25.29
N LEU A 100 -23.54 -10.32 -24.93
CA LEU A 100 -23.14 -10.90 -23.65
C LEU A 100 -23.36 -9.96 -22.45
N ALA A 101 -23.48 -8.65 -22.67
CA ALA A 101 -23.41 -7.64 -21.62
C ALA A 101 -24.42 -7.86 -20.48
N ASP A 102 -25.71 -7.97 -20.81
CA ASP A 102 -26.77 -8.13 -19.80
C ASP A 102 -26.62 -9.43 -19.01
N GLY A 103 -26.27 -10.52 -19.72
CA GLY A 103 -26.08 -11.84 -19.12
C GLY A 103 -24.90 -11.88 -18.16
N LEU A 104 -23.74 -11.34 -18.55
CA LEU A 104 -22.56 -11.29 -17.68
C LEU A 104 -22.80 -10.39 -16.47
N GLU A 105 -23.44 -9.22 -16.64
CA GLU A 105 -23.80 -8.36 -15.51
C GLU A 105 -24.79 -9.04 -14.54
N SER A 106 -25.73 -9.83 -15.06
CA SER A 106 -26.65 -10.62 -14.23
C SER A 106 -25.89 -11.69 -13.44
N LEU A 107 -25.01 -12.45 -14.11
CA LEU A 107 -24.19 -13.49 -13.46
C LEU A 107 -23.24 -12.90 -12.41
N MET A 108 -22.59 -11.77 -12.69
CA MET A 108 -21.75 -11.03 -11.74
C MET A 108 -22.55 -10.57 -10.50
N ARG A 109 -23.83 -10.26 -10.68
CA ARG A 109 -24.74 -9.90 -9.58
C ARG A 109 -25.22 -11.11 -8.76
N GLY A 110 -25.14 -12.31 -9.33
CA GLY A 110 -25.64 -13.55 -8.71
C GLY A 110 -27.04 -13.95 -9.21
N GLY A 111 -27.48 -13.40 -10.35
CA GLY A 111 -28.82 -13.60 -10.91
C GLY A 111 -29.88 -12.66 -10.33
N GLU A 112 -31.14 -12.80 -10.78
CA GLU A 112 -32.26 -11.91 -10.40
C GLU A 112 -32.69 -12.01 -8.93
N ALA A 113 -32.33 -13.10 -8.24
CA ALA A 113 -32.78 -13.39 -6.87
C ALA A 113 -31.74 -13.06 -5.78
N ALA A 114 -30.52 -12.65 -6.12
CA ALA A 114 -29.45 -12.46 -5.15
C ALA A 114 -29.36 -10.99 -4.70
N ALA A 115 -29.66 -10.73 -3.42
CA ALA A 115 -29.28 -9.47 -2.79
C ALA A 115 -27.76 -9.43 -2.65
N GLN A 116 -27.10 -8.50 -3.35
CA GLN A 116 -25.70 -8.20 -3.10
C GLN A 116 -25.59 -7.39 -1.81
N SER A 117 -25.07 -8.01 -0.75
CA SER A 117 -24.72 -7.32 0.49
C SER A 117 -23.23 -7.48 0.78
N ASP A 118 -22.64 -6.41 1.30
CA ASP A 118 -21.30 -6.41 1.89
C ASP A 118 -21.16 -7.55 2.91
N GLY A 119 -20.06 -8.31 2.85
CA GLY A 119 -19.75 -9.43 3.73
C GLY A 119 -20.15 -10.84 3.25
N ASN A 120 -20.85 -10.99 2.12
CA ASN A 120 -21.07 -12.30 1.50
C ASN A 120 -19.97 -12.60 0.47
N ALA A 121 -19.29 -13.73 0.63
CA ALA A 121 -18.30 -14.19 -0.35
C ALA A 121 -18.93 -14.32 -1.73
N ALA A 122 -18.25 -13.79 -2.75
CA ALA A 122 -18.70 -13.95 -4.13
C ALA A 122 -18.66 -15.44 -4.53
N THR A 123 -19.70 -15.91 -5.23
CA THR A 123 -19.72 -17.28 -5.73
C THR A 123 -18.74 -17.47 -6.88
N ASP A 124 -18.30 -18.71 -7.11
CA ASP A 124 -17.39 -19.02 -8.23
C ASP A 124 -17.96 -18.59 -9.59
N LEU A 125 -19.29 -18.63 -9.74
CA LEU A 125 -19.97 -18.16 -10.93
C LEU A 125 -19.87 -16.63 -11.10
N GLN A 126 -20.04 -15.86 -10.02
CA GLN A 126 -19.86 -14.40 -10.05
C GLN A 126 -18.42 -14.05 -10.43
N VAL A 127 -17.45 -14.77 -9.84
CA VAL A 127 -16.02 -14.57 -10.10
C VAL A 127 -15.67 -14.88 -11.56
N ARG A 128 -16.16 -16.01 -12.10
CA ARG A 128 -15.98 -16.41 -13.50
C ARG A 128 -16.63 -15.41 -14.47
N ALA A 129 -17.84 -14.95 -14.19
CA ALA A 129 -18.51 -13.95 -15.02
C ALA A 129 -17.74 -12.64 -15.07
N LYS A 130 -17.20 -12.19 -13.93
CA LYS A 130 -16.32 -11.02 -13.86
C LYS A 130 -15.03 -11.23 -14.67
N ASP A 131 -14.38 -12.39 -14.54
CA ASP A 131 -13.14 -12.68 -15.30
C ASP A 131 -13.41 -12.77 -16.82
N ALA A 132 -14.53 -13.36 -17.22
CA ALA A 132 -14.96 -13.41 -18.61
C ALA A 132 -15.25 -12.02 -19.17
N MET A 133 -15.94 -11.16 -18.41
CA MET A 133 -16.17 -9.79 -18.83
C MET A 133 -14.85 -9.02 -18.98
N PHE A 134 -13.93 -9.17 -18.03
CA PHE A 134 -12.62 -8.50 -18.08
C PHE A 134 -11.76 -8.98 -19.26
N SER A 135 -11.77 -10.29 -19.59
CA SER A 135 -11.01 -10.83 -20.72
C SER A 135 -11.49 -10.31 -22.08
N LEU A 136 -12.75 -9.86 -22.17
CA LEU A 136 -13.37 -9.36 -23.38
C LEU A 136 -13.25 -7.84 -23.57
N ILE A 137 -12.77 -7.07 -22.57
CA ILE A 137 -12.73 -5.60 -22.62
C ILE A 137 -12.01 -5.09 -23.87
N ASP A 138 -10.81 -5.59 -24.17
CA ASP A 138 -10.00 -5.10 -25.31
C ASP A 138 -10.60 -5.45 -26.67
N LEU A 139 -11.57 -6.36 -26.69
CA LEU A 139 -12.26 -6.82 -27.90
C LEU A 139 -13.61 -6.13 -28.10
N ALA A 140 -14.12 -5.43 -27.09
CA ALA A 140 -15.39 -4.73 -27.11
C ALA A 140 -15.29 -3.38 -27.85
N ASP A 141 -16.39 -2.93 -28.44
CA ASP A 141 -16.50 -1.60 -29.05
C ASP A 141 -16.74 -0.51 -28.00
N GLY A 142 -16.59 0.78 -28.35
CA GLY A 142 -16.60 1.89 -27.38
C GLY A 142 -17.72 1.83 -26.32
N PRO A 143 -19.00 1.74 -26.70
CA PRO A 143 -20.10 1.66 -25.72
C PRO A 143 -20.04 0.39 -24.85
N THR A 144 -19.74 -0.77 -25.44
CA THR A 144 -19.69 -2.04 -24.71
C THR A 144 -18.46 -2.13 -23.82
N HIS A 145 -17.32 -1.60 -24.29
CA HIS A 145 -16.08 -1.45 -23.55
C HIS A 145 -16.32 -0.66 -22.26
N ASP A 146 -16.90 0.53 -22.37
CA ASP A 146 -17.15 1.39 -21.22
C ASP A 146 -18.14 0.75 -20.22
N ARG A 147 -19.11 0.00 -20.74
CA ARG A 147 -20.03 -0.79 -19.95
C ARG A 147 -19.32 -1.93 -19.19
N PHE A 148 -18.43 -2.67 -19.84
CA PHE A 148 -17.69 -3.77 -19.23
C PHE A 148 -16.71 -3.26 -18.17
N VAL A 149 -15.95 -2.23 -18.49
CA VAL A 149 -15.11 -1.50 -17.54
C VAL A 149 -15.93 -1.13 -16.31
N LYS A 150 -17.13 -0.58 -16.53
CA LYS A 150 -18.03 -0.20 -15.44
C LYS A 150 -18.43 -1.36 -14.55
N ALA A 151 -19.01 -2.40 -15.13
CA ALA A 151 -19.52 -3.51 -14.37
C ALA A 151 -18.41 -4.25 -13.60
N VAL A 152 -17.22 -4.41 -14.19
CA VAL A 152 -16.07 -5.06 -13.52
C VAL A 152 -15.62 -4.25 -12.30
N ILE A 153 -15.50 -2.93 -12.40
CA ILE A 153 -15.09 -2.10 -11.25
C ILE A 153 -16.16 -2.12 -10.16
N ASP A 154 -17.42 -1.90 -10.54
CA ASP A 154 -18.55 -1.88 -9.61
C ASP A 154 -18.68 -3.22 -8.85
N TRP A 155 -18.29 -4.33 -9.49
CA TRP A 155 -18.28 -5.65 -8.86
C TRP A 155 -17.30 -5.73 -7.68
N TYR A 156 -16.10 -5.15 -7.79
CA TYR A 156 -15.17 -5.06 -6.67
C TYR A 156 -15.68 -4.08 -5.60
N SER A 157 -16.36 -3.01 -6.00
CA SER A 157 -16.89 -1.99 -5.07
C SER A 157 -17.94 -2.51 -4.09
N VAL A 158 -18.67 -3.57 -4.44
CA VAL A 158 -19.70 -4.19 -3.57
C VAL A 158 -19.11 -4.78 -2.28
N ASP A 159 -17.95 -5.44 -2.38
CA ASP A 159 -17.21 -5.98 -1.24
C ASP A 159 -15.72 -6.02 -1.62
N PHE A 160 -15.06 -4.87 -1.51
CA PHE A 160 -13.67 -4.77 -1.93
C PHE A 160 -12.77 -5.70 -1.09
N ASN A 161 -13.13 -5.94 0.17
CA ASN A 161 -12.34 -6.79 1.06
C ASN A 161 -12.36 -8.25 0.60
N GLY A 162 -13.54 -8.82 0.34
CA GLY A 162 -13.68 -10.20 -0.10
C GLY A 162 -13.34 -10.42 -1.57
N ARG A 163 -13.43 -9.39 -2.41
CA ARG A 163 -13.34 -9.54 -3.87
C ARG A 163 -12.04 -9.08 -4.49
N ASN A 164 -11.21 -8.26 -3.83
CA ASN A 164 -10.02 -7.67 -4.46
C ASN A 164 -9.01 -8.66 -5.04
N LEU A 165 -8.98 -9.91 -4.54
CA LEU A 165 -8.10 -10.98 -5.00
C LEU A 165 -8.88 -12.17 -5.61
N ALA A 166 -10.18 -12.03 -5.84
CA ALA A 166 -11.04 -13.12 -6.24
C ALA A 166 -10.98 -13.41 -7.77
N GLY A 167 -10.55 -14.62 -8.11
CA GLY A 167 -10.48 -15.13 -9.48
C GLY A 167 -9.11 -14.96 -10.12
N ARG A 168 -9.09 -14.88 -11.46
CA ARG A 168 -7.85 -14.77 -12.25
C ARG A 168 -7.26 -13.38 -12.22
N THR A 169 -8.12 -12.37 -12.10
CA THR A 169 -7.71 -10.97 -12.14
C THR A 169 -8.00 -10.30 -10.80
N SER A 170 -6.99 -9.69 -10.19
CA SER A 170 -7.13 -8.87 -9.00
C SER A 170 -7.62 -7.47 -9.33
N ALA A 171 -8.19 -6.77 -8.34
CA ALA A 171 -8.56 -5.37 -8.50
C ALA A 171 -7.36 -4.50 -8.93
N GLU A 172 -6.16 -4.76 -8.41
CA GLU A 172 -4.95 -4.03 -8.81
C GLU A 172 -4.62 -4.24 -10.29
N GLN A 173 -4.67 -5.47 -10.79
CA GLN A 173 -4.46 -5.76 -12.21
C GLN A 173 -5.51 -5.10 -13.10
N VAL A 174 -6.77 -5.07 -12.66
CA VAL A 174 -7.84 -4.35 -13.36
C VAL A 174 -7.55 -2.86 -13.42
N ILE A 175 -7.21 -2.22 -12.30
CA ILE A 175 -6.89 -0.78 -12.28
C ILE A 175 -5.61 -0.47 -13.06
N ASP A 176 -4.61 -1.35 -13.01
CA ASP A 176 -3.37 -1.20 -13.78
C ASP A 176 -3.64 -1.16 -15.28
N LYS A 177 -4.56 -2.02 -15.75
CA LYS A 177 -4.96 -2.08 -17.15
C LYS A 177 -5.84 -0.90 -17.56
N LEU A 178 -6.81 -0.53 -16.72
CA LEU A 178 -7.86 0.43 -17.07
C LEU A 178 -7.53 1.89 -16.69
N GLY A 179 -6.50 2.11 -15.88
CA GLY A 179 -5.94 3.41 -15.57
C GLY A 179 -6.84 4.33 -14.75
N THR A 180 -6.78 5.62 -15.04
CA THR A 180 -7.34 6.69 -14.20
C THR A 180 -8.86 6.64 -14.05
N ALA A 181 -9.59 6.36 -15.14
CA ALA A 181 -11.05 6.29 -15.10
C ALA A 181 -11.54 5.19 -14.13
N ALA A 182 -10.78 4.10 -14.02
CA ALA A 182 -11.09 3.04 -13.09
C ALA A 182 -10.78 3.43 -11.63
N ALA A 183 -9.64 4.08 -11.40
CA ALA A 183 -9.27 4.60 -10.09
C ALA A 183 -10.30 5.61 -9.54
N ALA A 184 -10.89 6.43 -10.42
CA ALA A 184 -11.90 7.44 -10.04
C ALA A 184 -13.14 6.84 -9.38
N ARG A 185 -13.50 5.60 -9.72
CA ARG A 185 -14.68 4.91 -9.19
C ARG A 185 -14.43 4.20 -7.87
N LEU A 186 -13.17 3.82 -7.60
CA LEU A 186 -12.79 3.24 -6.32
C LEU A 186 -13.02 4.20 -5.13
N VAL A 187 -13.05 5.51 -5.38
CA VAL A 187 -13.37 6.52 -4.36
C VAL A 187 -14.73 6.23 -3.71
N ASP A 188 -15.72 5.82 -4.49
CA ASP A 188 -17.09 5.59 -4.01
C ASP A 188 -17.19 4.29 -3.18
N SER A 189 -16.17 3.42 -3.25
CA SER A 189 -16.07 2.20 -2.43
C SER A 189 -15.50 2.48 -1.04
N MET A 190 -14.92 3.65 -0.81
CA MET A 190 -14.34 4.01 0.48
C MET A 190 -15.44 4.36 1.49
N ASN A 191 -15.48 3.67 2.62
CA ASN A 191 -16.35 4.03 3.74
C ASN A 191 -15.75 3.63 5.09
N ALA A 192 -16.31 4.16 6.19
CA ALA A 192 -15.77 3.94 7.53
C ALA A 192 -15.85 2.50 8.04
N LYS A 193 -16.73 1.67 7.47
CA LYS A 193 -17.07 0.35 8.02
C LYS A 193 -16.34 -0.81 7.32
N ILE A 194 -15.51 -0.53 6.31
CA ILE A 194 -14.67 -1.55 5.66
C ILE A 194 -13.41 -1.86 6.49
N PRO A 195 -12.82 -3.06 6.34
CA PRO A 195 -11.57 -3.42 7.00
C PRO A 195 -10.41 -2.44 6.73
N PRO A 196 -9.51 -2.21 7.71
CA PRO A 196 -8.42 -1.25 7.58
C PRO A 196 -7.52 -1.53 6.37
N ALA A 197 -7.16 -2.79 6.14
CA ALA A 197 -6.33 -3.20 5.01
C ALA A 197 -7.00 -2.90 3.66
N ALA A 198 -8.32 -3.11 3.55
CA ALA A 198 -9.09 -2.78 2.36
C ALA A 198 -9.11 -1.27 2.10
N LEU A 199 -9.32 -0.46 3.14
CA LEU A 199 -9.29 1.00 3.04
C LEU A 199 -7.91 1.52 2.61
N VAL A 200 -6.83 0.98 3.18
CA VAL A 200 -5.45 1.31 2.79
C VAL A 200 -5.20 0.94 1.34
N LYS A 201 -5.61 -0.25 0.90
CA LYS A 201 -5.41 -0.70 -0.49
C LYS A 201 -6.19 0.16 -1.48
N LEU A 202 -7.43 0.55 -1.17
CA LEU A 202 -8.19 1.50 -1.98
C LEU A 202 -7.43 2.84 -2.13
N ALA A 203 -6.99 3.41 -1.02
CA ALA A 203 -6.24 4.67 -1.03
C ALA A 203 -4.90 4.55 -1.78
N GLU A 204 -4.21 3.41 -1.69
CA GLU A 204 -3.01 3.12 -2.46
C GLU A 204 -3.28 3.13 -3.97
N LEU A 205 -4.30 2.40 -4.44
CA LEU A 205 -4.65 2.33 -5.86
C LEU A 205 -5.05 3.71 -6.40
N ILE A 206 -5.87 4.45 -5.65
CA ILE A 206 -6.27 5.83 -5.98
C ILE A 206 -5.03 6.74 -6.03
N GLY A 207 -4.13 6.65 -5.04
CA GLY A 207 -2.90 7.43 -4.97
C GLY A 207 -1.92 7.13 -6.12
N LYS A 208 -1.83 5.88 -6.58
CA LYS A 208 -0.94 5.49 -7.69
C LYS A 208 -1.52 5.85 -9.06
N LYS A 209 -2.83 5.67 -9.27
CA LYS A 209 -3.44 5.65 -10.62
C LYS A 209 -4.44 6.77 -10.88
N GLY A 210 -4.94 7.41 -9.83
CA GLY A 210 -5.82 8.57 -9.94
C GLY A 210 -5.08 9.79 -10.51
N ASP A 211 -5.82 10.58 -11.29
CA ASP A 211 -5.42 11.94 -11.65
C ASP A 211 -5.57 12.89 -10.45
N THR A 212 -5.24 14.16 -10.65
CA THR A 212 -5.29 15.18 -9.59
C THR A 212 -6.68 15.30 -8.96
N GLU A 213 -7.75 15.27 -9.76
CA GLU A 213 -9.12 15.41 -9.24
C GLU A 213 -9.58 14.15 -8.49
N THR A 214 -9.27 12.97 -9.02
CA THR A 214 -9.52 11.69 -8.35
C THR A 214 -8.80 11.60 -7.01
N LYS A 215 -7.52 12.01 -6.96
CA LYS A 215 -6.75 12.08 -5.73
C LYS A 215 -7.35 13.06 -4.74
N LYS A 216 -7.78 14.24 -5.20
CA LYS A 216 -8.46 15.23 -4.36
C LYS A 216 -9.73 14.64 -3.76
N ARG A 217 -10.63 14.06 -4.57
CA ARG A 217 -11.86 13.40 -4.11
C ARG A 217 -11.57 12.28 -3.12
N GLY A 218 -10.60 11.41 -3.41
CA GLY A 218 -10.17 10.35 -2.50
C GLY A 218 -9.61 10.90 -1.18
N GLY A 219 -8.84 11.98 -1.25
CA GLY A 219 -8.28 12.68 -0.09
C GLY A 219 -9.37 13.29 0.79
N ASP A 220 -10.33 13.99 0.18
CA ASP A 220 -11.49 14.55 0.88
C ASP A 220 -12.32 13.42 1.51
N ARG A 221 -12.51 12.30 0.80
CA ARG A 221 -13.26 11.14 1.30
C ARG A 221 -12.57 10.45 2.48
N ILE A 222 -11.25 10.23 2.44
CA ILE A 222 -10.54 9.58 3.56
C ILE A 222 -10.53 10.45 4.82
N VAL A 223 -10.48 11.78 4.67
CA VAL A 223 -10.64 12.73 5.79
C VAL A 223 -12.05 12.64 6.39
N ALA A 224 -13.08 12.55 5.56
CA ALA A 224 -14.45 12.35 6.04
C ALA A 224 -14.61 11.01 6.79
N ILE A 225 -14.04 9.93 6.24
CA ILE A 225 -14.05 8.59 6.87
C ILE A 225 -13.38 8.60 8.24
N GLU A 226 -12.22 9.23 8.35
CA GLU A 226 -11.51 9.32 9.63
C GLU A 226 -12.36 10.06 10.68
N ARG A 227 -13.03 11.15 10.31
CA ARG A 227 -13.97 11.87 11.19
C ARG A 227 -15.22 11.05 11.53
N GLU A 228 -15.78 10.31 10.56
CA GLU A 228 -16.88 9.37 10.81
C GLU A 228 -16.47 8.32 11.85
N MET A 229 -15.26 7.76 11.72
CA MET A 229 -14.71 6.78 12.65
C MET A 229 -14.52 7.34 14.07
N GLU A 230 -14.18 8.63 14.24
CA GLU A 230 -14.10 9.28 15.55
C GLU A 230 -15.49 9.42 16.23
N GLY A 231 -16.55 9.46 15.44
CA GLY A 231 -17.91 9.74 15.88
C GLY A 231 -18.56 8.64 16.73
N LYS A 232 -19.63 9.03 17.42
CA LYS A 232 -20.43 8.12 18.26
C LYS A 232 -21.11 7.01 17.44
N GLU A 233 -21.61 7.32 16.26
CA GLU A 233 -22.31 6.34 15.41
C GLU A 233 -21.40 5.17 15.01
N PHE A 234 -20.14 5.47 14.68
CA PHE A 234 -19.16 4.44 14.38
C PHE A 234 -18.85 3.59 15.62
N LEU A 235 -18.65 4.23 16.77
CA LEU A 235 -18.39 3.51 18.02
C LEU A 235 -19.55 2.58 18.40
N ASP A 236 -20.80 3.03 18.25
CA ASP A 236 -21.99 2.22 18.53
C ASP A 236 -22.10 1.03 17.57
N TRP A 237 -21.87 1.25 16.26
CA TRP A 237 -21.81 0.18 15.27
C TRP A 237 -20.72 -0.84 15.63
N PHE A 238 -19.54 -0.37 15.99
CA PHE A 238 -18.41 -1.24 16.28
C PHE A 238 -18.61 -2.03 17.57
N LYS A 239 -19.22 -1.41 18.59
CA LYS A 239 -19.66 -2.08 19.81
C LYS A 239 -20.66 -3.20 19.53
N ALA A 240 -21.61 -2.98 18.61
CA ALA A 240 -22.56 -4.02 18.19
C ALA A 240 -21.85 -5.20 17.49
N LYS A 241 -20.82 -4.93 16.67
CA LYS A 241 -20.00 -5.97 16.04
C LYS A 241 -19.19 -6.78 17.05
N ILE A 242 -18.55 -6.12 18.02
CA ILE A 242 -17.82 -6.81 19.09
C ILE A 242 -18.77 -7.67 19.93
N ARG A 243 -19.99 -7.19 20.20
CA ARG A 243 -21.02 -7.98 20.90
C ARG A 243 -21.37 -9.24 20.12
N GLN A 244 -21.67 -9.12 18.82
CA GLN A 244 -21.97 -10.25 17.96
C GLN A 244 -20.84 -11.30 17.99
N GLN A 245 -19.58 -10.86 17.84
CA GLN A 245 -18.42 -11.75 17.88
C GLN A 245 -18.22 -12.42 19.26
N ALA A 246 -18.51 -11.71 20.35
CA ALA A 246 -18.43 -12.26 21.70
C ALA A 246 -19.50 -13.33 21.92
N GLU A 247 -20.72 -13.11 21.44
CA GLU A 247 -21.84 -14.08 21.49
C GLU A 247 -21.51 -15.34 20.69
N GLU A 248 -21.03 -15.19 19.45
CA GLU A 248 -20.57 -16.30 18.59
C GLU A 248 -19.43 -17.09 19.27
N ALA A 249 -18.50 -16.40 19.93
CA ALA A 249 -17.40 -17.01 20.68
C ALA A 249 -17.79 -17.50 22.09
N LYS A 250 -19.07 -17.40 22.49
CA LYS A 250 -19.59 -17.74 23.83
C LYS A 250 -18.83 -17.06 24.98
N ARG A 251 -18.34 -15.84 24.76
CA ARG A 251 -17.60 -15.03 25.75
C ARG A 251 -18.55 -14.06 26.44
N GLN A 252 -18.52 -14.02 27.77
CA GLN A 252 -19.25 -13.00 28.54
C GLN A 252 -18.47 -11.68 28.51
N CYS A 253 -19.12 -10.59 28.09
CA CYS A 253 -18.59 -9.24 28.08
C CYS A 253 -19.73 -8.28 28.39
N ASP A 254 -19.66 -7.59 29.53
CA ASP A 254 -20.64 -6.60 29.94
C ASP A 254 -20.50 -5.29 29.14
N ASP A 255 -21.37 -4.31 29.40
CA ASP A 255 -21.37 -3.05 28.63
C ASP A 255 -20.07 -2.25 28.78
N LYS A 256 -19.43 -2.33 29.96
CA LYS A 256 -18.14 -1.69 30.23
C LYS A 256 -17.03 -2.35 29.42
N CYS A 257 -16.96 -3.67 29.44
CA CYS A 257 -16.05 -4.47 28.62
C CYS A 257 -16.21 -4.15 27.13
N LEU A 258 -17.46 -4.11 26.62
CA LEU A 258 -17.76 -3.79 25.23
C LEU A 258 -17.33 -2.37 24.84
N THR A 259 -17.55 -1.39 25.72
CA THR A 259 -17.16 0.00 25.48
C THR A 259 -15.64 0.15 25.43
N GLN A 260 -14.92 -0.40 26.40
CA GLN A 260 -13.45 -0.35 26.43
C GLN A 260 -12.83 -1.05 25.23
N ALA A 261 -13.37 -2.21 24.84
CA ALA A 261 -12.94 -2.91 23.64
C ALA A 261 -13.21 -2.12 22.36
N ALA A 262 -14.39 -1.49 22.24
CA ALA A 262 -14.75 -0.68 21.08
C ALA A 262 -13.86 0.56 20.96
N GLU A 263 -13.58 1.25 22.07
CA GLU A 263 -12.69 2.41 22.10
C GLU A 263 -11.27 2.02 21.71
N LEU A 264 -10.68 1.01 22.36
CA LEU A 264 -9.33 0.55 22.06
C LEU A 264 -9.19 0.10 20.60
N ASN A 265 -10.13 -0.71 20.11
CA ASN A 265 -10.08 -1.19 18.74
C ASN A 265 -10.32 -0.06 17.73
N ARG A 266 -11.14 0.96 18.04
CA ARG A 266 -11.34 2.13 17.18
C ARG A 266 -10.04 2.90 17.00
N GLU A 267 -9.24 3.06 18.05
CA GLU A 267 -7.92 3.70 17.96
C GLU A 267 -6.99 2.93 17.02
N ASN A 268 -6.98 1.60 17.10
CA ASN A 268 -6.23 0.75 16.17
C ASN A 268 -6.77 0.86 14.73
N TYR A 269 -8.10 0.96 14.56
CA TYR A 269 -8.75 1.13 13.25
C TYR A 269 -8.40 2.47 12.60
N LEU A 270 -8.35 3.53 13.39
CA LEU A 270 -7.97 4.87 12.93
C LEU A 270 -6.49 4.91 12.55
N ALA A 271 -5.60 4.42 13.42
CA ALA A 271 -4.16 4.43 13.18
C ALA A 271 -3.76 3.50 12.02
N GLY A 272 -4.17 2.24 12.06
CA GLY A 272 -3.83 1.22 11.05
C GLY A 272 -4.70 1.25 9.79
N GLY A 273 -5.81 1.98 9.81
CA GLY A 273 -6.71 2.14 8.67
C GLY A 273 -6.64 3.54 8.10
N ALA A 274 -7.51 4.44 8.57
CA ALA A 274 -7.72 5.73 7.90
C ALA A 274 -6.46 6.62 7.85
N ILE A 275 -5.69 6.71 8.94
CA ILE A 275 -4.46 7.52 8.99
C ILE A 275 -3.35 6.89 8.14
N THR A 276 -3.22 5.57 8.16
CA THR A 276 -2.28 4.86 7.28
C THR A 276 -2.67 5.06 5.81
N ALA A 277 -3.96 4.97 5.47
CA ALA A 277 -4.49 5.19 4.13
C ALA A 277 -4.21 6.62 3.64
N MET A 278 -4.29 7.62 4.52
CA MET A 278 -3.94 9.01 4.21
C MET A 278 -2.51 9.18 3.69
N LYS A 279 -1.55 8.30 4.02
CA LYS A 279 -0.18 8.34 3.47
C LYS A 279 -0.16 8.32 1.94
N HIS A 280 -1.03 7.50 1.34
CA HIS A 280 -1.09 7.35 -0.12
C HIS A 280 -1.71 8.56 -0.83
N LEU A 281 -2.45 9.38 -0.09
CA LEU A 281 -3.09 10.60 -0.57
C LEU A 281 -2.52 11.85 0.11
N GLY A 282 -1.37 11.73 0.76
CA GLY A 282 -0.77 12.78 1.59
C GLY A 282 -0.30 14.01 0.82
N SER A 283 -0.31 13.99 -0.53
CA SER A 283 -0.08 15.20 -1.35
C SER A 283 -1.32 16.11 -1.47
N VAL A 284 -2.50 15.63 -1.07
CA VAL A 284 -3.75 16.39 -1.10
C VAL A 284 -3.81 17.32 0.10
N GLU A 285 -4.13 18.59 -0.12
CA GLU A 285 -4.08 19.62 0.92
C GLU A 285 -5.00 19.33 2.12
N ALA A 286 -6.22 18.83 1.88
CA ALA A 286 -7.15 18.45 2.93
C ALA A 286 -6.57 17.34 3.83
N VAL A 287 -5.87 16.36 3.24
CA VAL A 287 -5.21 15.28 3.97
C VAL A 287 -4.06 15.82 4.81
N GLN A 288 -3.22 16.70 4.24
CA GLN A 288 -2.12 17.34 4.96
C GLN A 288 -2.61 18.14 6.16
N ALA A 289 -3.64 18.96 5.96
CA ALA A 289 -4.25 19.76 7.01
C ALA A 289 -4.79 18.88 8.14
N ARG A 290 -5.49 17.79 7.80
CA ARG A 290 -6.04 16.87 8.80
C ARG A 290 -4.96 16.12 9.58
N LEU A 291 -3.92 15.62 8.90
CA LEU A 291 -2.82 14.93 9.58
C LEU A 291 -2.07 15.88 10.55
N LEU A 292 -1.87 17.14 10.17
CA LEU A 292 -1.29 18.15 11.06
C LEU A 292 -2.21 18.49 12.24
N GLU A 293 -3.53 18.56 12.02
CA GLU A 293 -4.53 18.74 13.09
C GLU A 293 -4.46 17.59 14.11
N ILE A 294 -4.41 16.34 13.64
CA ILE A 294 -4.27 15.15 14.48
C ILE A 294 -2.96 15.22 15.27
N ALA A 295 -1.83 15.49 14.60
CA ALA A 295 -0.52 15.59 15.23
C ALA A 295 -0.45 16.68 16.32
N ALA A 296 -1.18 17.78 16.12
CA ALA A 296 -1.25 18.91 17.04
C ALA A 296 -2.21 18.73 18.22
N ASN A 297 -2.95 17.63 18.28
CA ASN A 297 -3.86 17.36 19.40
C ASN A 297 -3.08 17.33 20.74
N PRO A 298 -3.50 18.10 21.76
CA PRO A 298 -2.74 18.22 23.02
C PRO A 298 -2.87 16.99 23.94
N SER A 299 -3.76 16.05 23.64
CA SER A 299 -3.95 14.84 24.44
C SER A 299 -2.67 14.02 24.55
N LYS A 300 -2.44 13.49 25.75
CA LYS A 300 -1.26 12.69 26.12
C LYS A 300 -1.61 11.25 26.50
N THR A 301 -2.83 10.79 26.20
CA THR A 301 -3.17 9.38 26.36
C THR A 301 -2.36 8.55 25.38
N ASP A 302 -1.95 7.33 25.74
CA ASP A 302 -1.09 6.49 24.90
C ASP A 302 -1.69 6.28 23.50
N ALA A 303 -3.01 6.06 23.41
CA ALA A 303 -3.73 5.98 22.14
C ALA A 303 -3.60 7.24 21.28
N MET A 304 -3.77 8.43 21.87
CA MET A 304 -3.61 9.69 21.14
C MET A 304 -2.15 9.95 20.77
N VAL A 305 -1.18 9.56 21.60
CA VAL A 305 0.24 9.64 21.25
C VAL A 305 0.56 8.75 20.04
N ALA A 306 0.02 7.52 20.01
CA ALA A 306 0.16 6.63 18.86
C ALA A 306 -0.48 7.23 17.61
N ARG A 307 -1.67 7.82 17.73
CA ARG A 307 -2.37 8.47 16.62
C ARG A 307 -1.61 9.68 16.06
N ARG A 308 -1.11 10.55 16.94
CA ARG A 308 -0.27 11.70 16.58
C ARG A 308 1.01 11.27 15.86
N THR A 309 1.62 10.19 16.33
CA THR A 309 2.80 9.58 15.74
C THR A 309 2.50 9.06 14.33
N ALA A 310 1.42 8.27 14.18
CA ALA A 310 0.97 7.76 12.88
C ALA A 310 0.67 8.90 11.88
N ALA A 311 0.09 10.00 12.36
CA ALA A 311 -0.21 11.15 11.51
C ALA A 311 1.05 11.84 10.98
N LEU A 312 2.08 12.02 11.83
CA LEU A 312 3.37 12.54 11.40
C LEU A 312 4.09 11.56 10.46
N GLN A 313 4.00 10.25 10.68
CA GLN A 313 4.54 9.25 9.75
C GLN A 313 3.85 9.28 8.38
N ALA A 314 2.53 9.46 8.34
CA ALA A 314 1.78 9.59 7.09
C ALA A 314 2.12 10.86 6.29
N LEU A 315 2.69 11.88 6.95
CA LEU A 315 3.16 13.13 6.34
C LEU A 315 4.56 13.05 5.73
N GLU A 316 5.26 11.92 5.84
CA GLU A 316 6.62 11.71 5.34
C GLU A 316 6.78 12.12 3.86
N GLY A 317 7.69 13.07 3.61
CA GLY A 317 7.96 13.59 2.26
C GLY A 317 6.79 14.34 1.62
N LYS A 318 5.74 14.67 2.37
CA LYS A 318 4.55 15.38 1.85
C LYS A 318 4.40 16.82 2.36
N VAL A 319 5.13 17.18 3.41
CA VAL A 319 5.08 18.52 3.99
C VAL A 319 5.76 19.57 3.09
N LYS A 320 5.39 20.84 3.28
CA LYS A 320 5.88 21.99 2.51
C LYS A 320 6.23 23.10 3.48
N GLU A 321 6.95 24.13 3.02
CA GLU A 321 7.38 25.25 3.87
C GLU A 321 6.22 25.94 4.64
N LYS A 322 5.01 25.99 4.06
CA LYS A 322 3.82 26.53 4.74
C LYS A 322 3.46 25.78 6.05
N HIS A 323 3.89 24.54 6.21
CA HIS A 323 3.67 23.73 7.41
C HIS A 323 4.76 23.89 8.47
N LEU A 324 5.87 24.56 8.14
CA LEU A 324 7.07 24.62 8.98
C LEU A 324 6.77 25.15 10.39
N SER A 325 5.99 26.22 10.50
CA SER A 325 5.65 26.82 11.80
C SER A 325 4.95 25.82 12.74
N THR A 326 3.96 25.07 12.22
CA THR A 326 3.26 24.04 12.99
C THR A 326 4.19 22.91 13.41
N LEU A 327 5.06 22.44 12.51
CA LEU A 327 6.00 21.35 12.79
C LEU A 327 7.06 21.76 13.82
N LEU A 328 7.59 22.99 13.71
CA LEU A 328 8.52 23.53 14.71
C LEU A 328 7.85 23.66 16.08
N LYS A 329 6.59 24.12 16.14
CA LYS A 329 5.86 24.16 17.42
C LYS A 329 5.78 22.78 18.08
N LEU A 330 5.57 21.72 17.30
CA LEU A 330 5.54 20.34 17.82
C LEU A 330 6.92 19.83 18.23
N ALA A 331 7.96 20.08 17.42
CA ALA A 331 9.30 19.59 17.66
C ALA A 331 9.97 20.27 18.88
N LEU A 332 9.74 21.58 19.05
CA LEU A 332 10.43 22.41 20.03
C LEU A 332 9.73 22.45 21.41
N ASP A 333 8.44 22.10 21.50
CA ASP A 333 7.70 22.11 22.75
C ASP A 333 8.03 20.88 23.63
N SER A 334 8.70 21.11 24.77
CA SER A 334 9.10 20.05 25.70
C SER A 334 7.93 19.34 26.39
N SER A 335 6.72 19.91 26.34
CA SER A 335 5.51 19.28 26.84
C SER A 335 4.94 18.21 25.89
N VAL A 336 5.39 18.21 24.63
CA VAL A 336 5.00 17.21 23.62
C VAL A 336 5.76 15.89 23.89
N PRO A 337 5.08 14.72 23.82
CA PRO A 337 5.74 13.43 24.02
C PRO A 337 6.94 13.23 23.08
N ALA A 338 8.03 12.68 23.61
CA ALA A 338 9.31 12.59 22.89
C ALA A 338 9.18 11.95 21.50
N GLY A 339 8.46 10.84 21.37
CA GLY A 339 8.24 10.17 20.07
C GLY A 339 7.53 11.06 19.04
N VAL A 340 6.57 11.89 19.46
CA VAL A 340 5.88 12.84 18.57
C VAL A 340 6.85 13.96 18.15
N ARG A 341 7.69 14.44 19.08
CA ARG A 341 8.71 15.45 18.78
C ARG A 341 9.72 14.96 17.76
N ASP A 342 10.15 13.70 17.86
CA ASP A 342 11.12 13.11 16.93
C ASP A 342 10.57 13.09 15.50
N TYR A 343 9.35 12.58 15.31
CA TYR A 343 8.73 12.60 14.00
C TYR A 343 8.43 14.02 13.51
N ALA A 344 8.14 14.96 14.42
CA ALA A 344 8.01 16.37 14.04
C ALA A 344 9.34 16.93 13.53
N PHE A 345 10.47 16.60 14.16
CA PHE A 345 11.80 16.93 13.65
C PHE A 345 12.06 16.29 12.27
N ASP A 346 11.67 15.05 12.05
CA ASP A 346 11.78 14.39 10.74
C ASP A 346 10.97 15.15 9.68
N ARG A 347 9.76 15.59 10.02
CA ARG A 347 8.94 16.40 9.11
C ARG A 347 9.53 17.79 8.89
N VAL A 348 10.20 18.41 9.87
CA VAL A 348 10.96 19.65 9.63
C VAL A 348 12.12 19.39 8.66
N ALA A 349 12.78 18.24 8.76
CA ALA A 349 13.82 17.81 7.82
C ALA A 349 13.27 17.70 6.39
N ASP A 350 12.12 17.04 6.22
CA ASP A 350 11.45 16.89 4.92
C ASP A 350 11.13 18.24 4.26
N VAL A 351 10.85 19.28 5.05
CA VAL A 351 10.63 20.64 4.53
C VAL A 351 11.92 21.25 3.96
N GLY A 352 13.07 20.98 4.58
CA GLY A 352 14.39 21.42 4.08
C GLY A 352 14.60 22.94 4.03
N SER A 353 13.77 23.74 4.70
CA SER A 353 13.83 25.21 4.61
C SER A 353 14.83 25.80 5.61
N LYS A 354 15.73 26.69 5.13
CA LYS A 354 16.68 27.43 5.99
C LYS A 354 16.01 28.24 7.10
N LYS A 355 14.71 28.56 6.97
CA LYS A 355 13.91 29.21 8.04
C LYS A 355 13.80 28.37 9.31
N ALA A 356 14.08 27.06 9.23
CA ALA A 356 14.09 26.16 10.38
C ALA A 356 15.33 26.34 11.27
N ILE A 357 16.41 26.95 10.76
CA ILE A 357 17.72 27.02 11.44
C ILE A 357 17.66 27.92 12.68
N ASP A 358 17.17 29.15 12.55
CA ASP A 358 17.19 30.11 13.65
C ASP A 358 16.44 29.62 14.90
N PRO A 359 15.24 29.01 14.77
CA PRO A 359 14.54 28.40 15.91
C PRO A 359 15.27 27.23 16.58
N MET A 360 16.21 26.57 15.89
CA MET A 360 16.97 25.43 16.45
C MET A 360 18.18 25.86 17.25
N TRP A 361 18.73 27.07 17.01
CA TRP A 361 19.94 27.51 17.70
C TRP A 361 19.86 27.52 19.22
N PRO A 362 18.74 27.92 19.87
CA PRO A 362 18.62 27.84 21.32
C PRO A 362 18.76 26.40 21.85
N LEU A 363 18.26 25.40 21.12
CA LEU A 363 18.37 23.99 21.51
C LEU A 363 19.80 23.46 21.37
N VAL A 364 20.48 23.87 20.29
CA VAL A 364 21.90 23.52 20.10
C VAL A 364 22.73 24.15 21.20
N ALA A 365 22.51 25.43 21.51
CA ALA A 365 23.36 26.19 22.43
C ALA A 365 23.11 25.95 23.92
N ASN A 366 21.86 25.66 24.30
CA ASN A 366 21.46 25.57 25.70
C ASN A 366 21.09 24.15 26.15
N GLY A 367 21.00 23.20 25.23
CA GLY A 367 20.61 21.84 25.57
C GLY A 367 21.64 21.21 26.52
N ASP A 368 21.23 20.98 27.76
CA ASP A 368 22.08 20.35 28.78
C ASP A 368 22.03 18.81 28.66
N ASP A 369 22.57 18.10 29.65
CA ASP A 369 22.54 16.63 29.67
C ASP A 369 21.11 16.04 29.70
N LYS A 370 20.11 16.79 30.18
CA LYS A 370 18.69 16.35 30.20
C LYS A 370 18.01 16.59 28.85
N GLU A 371 18.47 17.59 28.10
CA GLU A 371 17.99 17.94 26.77
C GLU A 371 18.89 17.40 25.64
N GLN A 372 19.88 16.56 25.96
CA GLN A 372 20.86 16.02 25.02
C GLN A 372 20.24 15.50 23.71
N ARG A 373 19.15 14.72 23.80
CA ARG A 373 18.48 14.18 22.61
C ARG A 373 17.93 15.26 21.69
N VAL A 374 17.41 16.34 22.29
CA VAL A 374 16.85 17.49 21.57
C VAL A 374 17.97 18.33 20.96
N ARG A 375 19.04 18.57 21.71
CA ARG A 375 20.27 19.21 21.22
C ARG A 375 20.83 18.47 20.01
N TRP A 376 20.97 17.16 20.12
CA TRP A 376 21.45 16.30 19.04
C TRP A 376 20.60 16.44 17.78
N ARG A 377 19.27 16.24 17.87
CA ARG A 377 18.39 16.35 16.69
C ARG A 377 18.40 17.74 16.09
N ALA A 378 18.40 18.79 16.92
CA ALA A 378 18.50 20.17 16.44
C ALA A 378 19.83 20.41 15.72
N GLY A 379 20.95 19.92 16.26
CA GLY A 379 22.27 20.07 15.66
C GLY A 379 22.39 19.36 14.31
N GLU A 380 21.90 18.12 14.20
CA GLU A 380 21.88 17.40 12.92
C GLU A 380 21.06 18.12 11.85
N LEU A 381 19.89 18.66 12.22
CA LEU A 381 19.03 19.39 11.29
C LEU A 381 19.65 20.70 10.85
N VAL A 382 20.25 21.45 11.77
CA VAL A 382 20.98 22.67 11.44
C VAL A 382 22.09 22.38 10.43
N LEU A 383 22.89 21.33 10.65
CA LEU A 383 23.94 20.92 9.72
C LEU A 383 23.37 20.47 8.37
N SER A 384 22.31 19.66 8.38
CA SER A 384 21.71 19.12 7.16
C SER A 384 21.07 20.19 6.27
N ILE A 385 20.39 21.17 6.88
CA ILE A 385 19.69 22.26 6.16
C ILE A 385 20.66 23.40 5.82
N GLY A 386 21.56 23.73 6.74
CA GLY A 386 22.48 24.85 6.61
C GLY A 386 23.69 24.58 5.73
N GLY A 387 24.11 23.31 5.61
CA GLY A 387 25.31 22.94 4.89
C GLY A 387 26.57 23.56 5.48
N SER A 388 27.57 23.85 4.64
CA SER A 388 28.85 24.39 5.11
C SER A 388 28.75 25.81 5.69
N ASP A 389 27.73 26.58 5.27
CA ASP A 389 27.53 27.97 5.70
C ASP A 389 27.35 28.11 7.22
N VAL A 390 26.74 27.09 7.87
CA VAL A 390 26.43 27.15 9.30
C VAL A 390 27.55 26.63 10.19
N LEU A 391 28.60 26.02 9.65
CA LEU A 391 29.64 25.37 10.45
C LEU A 391 30.33 26.29 11.45
N PRO A 392 30.73 27.53 11.11
CA PRO A 392 31.35 28.43 12.09
C PRO A 392 30.42 28.69 13.28
N THR A 393 29.15 28.96 13.01
CA THR A 393 28.13 29.22 14.02
C THR A 393 27.80 27.96 14.82
N PHE A 394 27.74 26.80 14.17
CA PHE A 394 27.45 25.51 14.79
C PHE A 394 28.49 25.18 15.86
N PHE A 395 29.77 25.18 15.49
CA PHE A 395 30.85 24.90 16.42
C PHE A 395 30.92 25.94 17.55
N ALA A 396 30.74 27.23 17.23
CA ALA A 396 30.71 28.28 18.25
C ALA A 396 29.55 28.17 19.25
N LYS A 397 28.44 27.52 18.86
CA LYS A 397 27.26 27.34 19.71
C LYS A 397 27.25 26.02 20.47
N LEU A 398 28.10 25.04 20.15
CA LEU A 398 28.10 23.78 20.90
C LEU A 398 28.45 24.03 22.39
N PRO A 399 27.65 23.53 23.34
CA PRO A 399 27.90 23.72 24.75
C PRO A 399 29.27 23.18 25.17
N GLY A 400 30.10 24.06 25.74
CA GLY A 400 31.41 23.71 26.28
C GLY A 400 31.37 23.22 27.73
N GLY A 401 32.54 23.21 28.38
CA GLY A 401 32.67 22.87 29.81
C GLY A 401 32.43 21.39 30.10
N ASN A 402 31.56 21.11 31.07
CA ASN A 402 31.27 19.76 31.57
C ASN A 402 30.12 19.04 30.84
N THR A 403 29.60 19.62 29.75
CA THR A 403 28.53 19.01 28.95
C THR A 403 28.94 17.61 28.49
N LYS A 404 28.02 16.65 28.61
CA LYS A 404 28.21 15.30 28.10
C LYS A 404 27.76 15.20 26.66
N TYR A 405 28.59 14.58 25.83
CA TYR A 405 28.27 14.21 24.46
C TYR A 405 28.41 12.69 24.32
N GLU A 406 27.36 12.03 23.85
CA GLU A 406 27.46 10.62 23.51
C GLU A 406 28.22 10.44 22.18
N PRO A 407 28.96 9.34 22.01
CA PRO A 407 29.69 9.06 20.77
C PRO A 407 28.78 9.14 19.53
N GLU A 408 27.55 8.66 19.63
CA GLU A 408 26.59 8.67 18.52
C GLU A 408 26.13 10.10 18.16
N GLU A 409 26.07 11.02 19.13
CA GLU A 409 25.76 12.44 18.87
C GLU A 409 26.87 13.09 18.04
N LEU A 410 28.13 12.90 18.44
CA LEU A 410 29.27 13.47 17.73
C LEU A 410 29.46 12.82 16.35
N ASP A 411 29.22 11.51 16.25
CA ASP A 411 29.25 10.79 14.97
C ASP A 411 28.12 11.23 14.03
N GLY A 412 26.92 11.51 14.56
CA GLY A 412 25.81 12.08 13.82
C GLY A 412 26.18 13.43 13.21
N TYR A 413 26.77 14.34 13.99
CA TYR A 413 27.26 15.63 13.47
C TYR A 413 28.33 15.46 12.38
N ALA A 414 29.31 14.56 12.60
CA ALA A 414 30.34 14.26 11.63
C ALA A 414 29.77 13.67 10.33
N THR A 415 28.75 12.83 10.43
CA THR A 415 28.03 12.25 9.29
C THR A 415 27.33 13.34 8.49
N ARG A 416 26.62 14.28 9.14
CA ARG A 416 25.99 15.42 8.45
C ARG A 416 27.00 16.33 7.77
N MET A 417 28.17 16.56 8.39
CA MET A 417 29.27 17.25 7.72
C MET A 417 29.75 16.47 6.48
N GLY A 418 29.79 15.14 6.56
CA GLY A 418 30.18 14.27 5.45
C GLY A 418 29.25 14.33 4.25
N ASP A 419 27.97 14.60 4.46
CA ASP A 419 26.96 14.69 3.39
C ASP A 419 26.96 16.04 2.67
N MET A 420 27.69 17.04 3.17
CA MET A 420 27.82 18.36 2.54
C MET A 420 28.61 18.28 1.23
N THR A 421 28.27 19.16 0.29
CA THR A 421 28.96 19.29 -0.99
C THR A 421 29.38 20.74 -1.24
N PRO A 422 30.68 21.06 -1.37
CA PRO A 422 31.83 20.14 -1.17
C PRO A 422 31.97 19.73 0.31
N PRO A 423 32.61 18.57 0.61
CA PRO A 423 32.89 18.18 1.99
C PRO A 423 33.77 19.24 2.70
N PRO A 424 33.45 19.64 3.95
CA PRO A 424 34.11 20.72 4.67
C PRO A 424 35.46 20.30 5.29
N ARG A 425 36.34 19.71 4.48
CA ARG A 425 37.63 19.13 4.94
C ARG A 425 38.51 20.15 5.65
N THR A 426 38.63 21.37 5.13
CA THR A 426 39.43 22.44 5.74
C THR A 426 38.95 22.77 7.15
N VAL A 427 37.62 22.82 7.35
CA VAL A 427 37.03 23.07 8.67
C VAL A 427 37.35 21.93 9.63
N ALA A 428 37.25 20.67 9.18
CA ALA A 428 37.60 19.53 10.02
C ALA A 428 39.08 19.56 10.44
N LEU A 429 40.00 19.85 9.51
CA LEU A 429 41.43 19.97 9.81
C LEU A 429 41.75 21.10 10.80
N GLU A 430 41.04 22.23 10.70
CA GLU A 430 41.12 23.30 11.69
C GLU A 430 40.65 22.81 13.07
N LYS A 431 39.52 22.09 13.10
CA LYS A 431 38.90 21.61 14.35
C LYS A 431 39.69 20.52 15.07
N LEU A 432 40.59 19.80 14.41
CA LEU A 432 41.58 18.95 15.08
C LEU A 432 42.47 19.71 16.08
N LYS A 433 42.64 21.03 15.90
CA LYS A 433 43.44 21.90 16.78
C LYS A 433 42.62 22.60 17.87
N SER A 434 41.31 22.35 17.93
CA SER A 434 40.43 22.98 18.91
C SER A 434 40.82 22.63 20.33
N SER A 435 40.63 23.53 21.28
CA SER A 435 40.74 23.22 22.72
C SER A 435 39.59 22.35 23.22
N ALA A 436 38.43 22.40 22.56
CA ALA A 436 37.26 21.59 22.88
C ALA A 436 37.42 20.15 22.37
N TRP A 437 37.38 19.18 23.29
CA TRP A 437 37.59 17.76 22.96
C TRP A 437 36.54 17.22 21.98
N TYR A 438 35.28 17.64 22.11
CA TYR A 438 34.18 17.19 21.27
C TYR A 438 34.32 17.70 19.83
N GLU A 439 34.86 18.91 19.62
CA GLU A 439 35.14 19.43 18.27
C GLU A 439 36.21 18.58 17.57
N ARG A 440 37.26 18.17 18.31
CA ARG A 440 38.30 17.27 17.79
C ARG A 440 37.73 15.91 17.42
N VAL A 441 36.83 15.35 18.24
CA VAL A 441 36.16 14.08 17.95
C VAL A 441 35.26 14.16 16.72
N ILE A 442 34.45 15.22 16.57
CA ILE A 442 33.64 15.44 15.35
C ILE A 442 34.54 15.48 14.11
N ALA A 443 35.66 16.21 14.19
CA ALA A 443 36.63 16.30 13.10
C ALA A 443 37.29 14.95 12.76
N LEU A 444 37.70 14.18 13.77
CA LEU A 444 38.26 12.83 13.58
C LEU A 444 37.27 11.90 12.88
N ARG A 445 36.02 11.84 13.36
CA ARG A 445 34.95 11.01 12.78
C ARG A 445 34.55 11.45 11.37
N PHE A 446 34.67 12.74 11.05
CA PHE A 446 34.47 13.23 9.69
C PHE A 446 35.62 12.78 8.77
N LEU A 447 36.88 12.96 9.19
CA LEU A 447 38.06 12.61 8.38
C LEU A 447 38.21 11.09 8.21
N GLU A 448 37.77 10.30 9.19
CA GLU A 448 37.63 8.86 9.07
C GLU A 448 36.83 8.47 7.81
N LYS A 449 35.65 9.11 7.63
CA LYS A 449 34.70 8.82 6.55
C LYS A 449 35.05 9.50 5.22
N ARG A 450 35.53 10.74 5.27
CA ARG A 450 35.68 11.62 4.09
C ARG A 450 37.08 12.19 3.87
N GLY A 451 38.02 11.93 4.78
CA GLY A 451 39.39 12.39 4.67
C GLY A 451 40.16 11.71 3.53
N LEU A 452 41.29 12.30 3.19
CA LEU A 452 42.23 11.84 2.17
C LEU A 452 43.47 11.23 2.85
N LYS A 453 44.31 10.55 2.06
CA LYS A 453 45.56 9.95 2.56
C LYS A 453 46.49 10.97 3.23
N GLU A 454 46.50 12.20 2.73
CA GLU A 454 47.27 13.32 3.30
C GLU A 454 46.77 13.78 4.68
N ASP A 455 45.53 13.45 5.07
CA ASP A 455 44.96 13.80 6.39
C ASP A 455 45.45 12.89 7.51
N LEU A 456 45.89 11.67 7.19
CA LEU A 456 46.24 10.65 8.18
C LEU A 456 47.33 11.13 9.14
N GLY A 457 48.28 11.94 8.67
CA GLY A 457 49.32 12.52 9.52
C GLY A 457 48.75 13.44 10.59
N ALA A 458 47.77 14.28 10.23
CA ALA A 458 47.10 15.19 11.17
C ALA A 458 46.23 14.42 12.17
N MET A 459 45.56 13.35 11.74
CA MET A 459 44.80 12.48 12.64
C MET A 459 45.70 11.73 13.63
N LYS A 460 46.81 11.13 13.14
CA LYS A 460 47.80 10.41 13.97
C LYS A 460 48.46 11.30 15.02
N ALA A 461 48.61 12.59 14.75
CA ALA A 461 49.15 13.54 15.73
C ALA A 461 48.29 13.63 17.01
N LEU A 462 47.01 13.25 16.96
CA LEU A 462 46.12 13.21 18.12
C LEU A 462 46.15 11.88 18.88
N SER A 463 46.89 10.85 18.43
CA SER A 463 46.91 9.53 19.11
C SER A 463 47.45 9.57 20.54
N SER A 464 48.12 10.65 20.95
CA SER A 464 48.59 10.92 22.32
C SER A 464 47.76 11.99 23.05
N ASP A 465 46.63 12.43 22.50
CA ASP A 465 45.74 13.40 23.16
C ASP A 465 45.05 12.76 24.37
N ASN A 466 45.39 13.23 25.57
CA ASN A 466 44.88 12.72 26.84
C ASN A 466 43.62 13.43 27.34
N ALA A 467 43.01 14.32 26.55
CA ALA A 467 41.75 14.94 26.92
C ALA A 467 40.67 13.88 27.07
N ALA A 468 40.01 13.86 28.23
CA ALA A 468 38.98 12.88 28.52
C ALA A 468 37.72 13.10 27.65
N VAL A 469 37.18 12.01 27.10
CA VAL A 469 35.83 12.03 26.52
C VAL A 469 34.79 11.94 27.64
N ASN A 470 33.63 12.57 27.45
CA ASN A 470 32.61 12.68 28.49
C ASN A 470 31.21 12.35 27.96
N GLY A 471 30.63 11.24 28.44
CA GLY A 471 29.35 10.66 28.04
C GLY A 471 29.28 9.22 28.57
N LYS A 472 28.08 8.65 28.71
CA LYS A 472 27.94 7.33 29.35
C LYS A 472 28.33 6.19 28.41
N ALA A 473 28.00 6.30 27.12
CA ALA A 473 28.18 5.25 26.13
C ALA A 473 29.62 5.09 25.63
N TRP A 474 30.53 6.04 25.92
CA TRP A 474 31.98 5.88 25.68
C TRP A 474 32.56 4.62 26.33
N LYS A 475 32.00 4.19 27.46
CA LYS A 475 32.40 2.95 28.15
C LYS A 475 32.20 1.69 27.32
N ASN A 476 31.26 1.70 26.37
CA ASN A 476 30.99 0.55 25.50
C ASN A 476 32.14 0.30 24.51
N PHE A 477 32.97 1.31 24.26
CA PHE A 477 34.11 1.24 23.36
C PHE A 477 35.45 1.13 24.11
N GLU A 478 35.42 1.13 25.44
CA GLU A 478 36.60 1.23 26.31
C GLU A 478 37.48 2.48 26.07
N TRP A 479 36.99 3.45 25.29
CA TRP A 479 37.69 4.70 25.00
C TRP A 479 37.54 5.69 26.15
N LYS A 480 38.67 6.26 26.58
CA LYS A 480 38.72 7.22 27.69
C LYS A 480 39.18 8.60 27.25
N THR A 481 39.83 8.69 26.10
CA THR A 481 40.48 9.91 25.62
C THR A 481 40.20 10.19 24.15
N VAL A 482 40.41 11.43 23.73
CA VAL A 482 40.41 11.79 22.30
C VAL A 482 41.46 10.98 21.54
N GLY A 483 42.60 10.65 22.16
CA GLY A 483 43.64 9.82 21.55
C GLY A 483 43.21 8.39 21.26
N ASP A 484 42.30 7.82 22.06
CA ASP A 484 41.72 6.50 21.77
C ASP A 484 40.82 6.55 20.53
N VAL A 485 39.99 7.59 20.44
CA VAL A 485 39.16 7.86 19.24
C VAL A 485 40.04 8.09 18.02
N ALA A 486 41.15 8.83 18.15
CA ALA A 486 42.05 9.11 17.05
C ALA A 486 42.70 7.83 16.49
N LYS A 487 43.09 6.89 17.35
CA LYS A 487 43.66 5.60 16.91
C LYS A 487 42.64 4.79 16.11
N ASP A 488 41.42 4.66 16.64
CA ASP A 488 40.30 3.99 15.97
C ASP A 488 39.98 4.63 14.62
N SER A 489 39.77 5.94 14.59
CA SER A 489 39.46 6.66 13.35
C SER A 489 40.59 6.57 12.31
N VAL A 490 41.86 6.53 12.72
CA VAL A 490 42.99 6.33 11.79
C VAL A 490 42.97 4.93 11.18
N GLU A 491 42.77 3.89 11.99
CA GLU A 491 42.71 2.50 11.53
C GLU A 491 41.59 2.32 10.50
N VAL A 492 40.39 2.82 10.81
CA VAL A 492 39.24 2.77 9.90
C VAL A 492 39.49 3.56 8.62
N ALA A 493 40.09 4.76 8.72
CA ALA A 493 40.43 5.57 7.55
C ALA A 493 41.45 4.87 6.63
N GLU A 494 42.49 4.26 7.20
CA GLU A 494 43.51 3.52 6.45
C GLU A 494 42.90 2.33 5.72
N GLY A 495 42.03 1.56 6.40
CA GLY A 495 41.31 0.45 5.78
C GLY A 495 40.45 0.90 4.59
N ARG A 496 39.67 1.98 4.75
CA ARG A 496 38.86 2.56 3.67
C ARG A 496 39.72 3.02 2.48
N LEU A 497 40.79 3.74 2.74
CA LEU A 497 41.66 4.30 1.70
C LEU A 497 42.44 3.20 0.95
N ALA A 498 42.80 2.11 1.62
CA ALA A 498 43.38 0.94 0.99
C ALA A 498 42.38 0.25 0.05
N ALA A 499 41.13 0.07 0.49
CA ALA A 499 40.06 -0.56 -0.31
C ALA A 499 39.59 0.29 -1.51
N GLY A 500 39.71 1.62 -1.43
CA GLY A 500 39.38 2.52 -2.56
C GLY A 500 40.50 2.71 -3.58
N SER A 501 41.69 2.15 -3.33
CA SER A 501 42.86 2.22 -4.23
C SER A 501 43.06 0.95 -5.06
N SER A 502 42.22 -0.08 -4.83
CA SER A 502 42.07 -1.28 -5.67
C SER A 502 40.92 -1.10 -6.64
#